data_AF-A0AB38BU15-F1
#
_entry.id   AF-A0AB38BU15-F1
#
_cell.length_a   1.000
_cell.length_b   1.000
_cell.length_c   1.000
_cell.angle_alpha   90.00
_cell.angle_beta   90.00
_cell.angle_gamma   90.00
#
_symmetry.space_group_name_H-M   'P 1'
#
loop_
_entity.id
_entity.type
_entity.pdbx_description
1 polymer ?
#
loop_
_entity_poly.entity_id
_entity_poly.type
_entity_poly.pdbx_seq_one_letter_code
_entity_poly.pdbx_strand_id
1 'polypeptide(L)'
;MSTFKTLTPSSLGRDAFIAVFADIYEHSPWVAQQAFDQSTGAQLDQVEALHARMSEILLGATHEQQLALINAHPDLAGKAAVQGELTQASTDEQAGAGIHHCTPEEFQRFTELNEAYKARFGFPFIMAVKGSDRHKILAAFEQRIHHSPEVEFACALAEINKIALFRLQAL
;
A
#
# COMPACT_ATOMS: atom_id res chain seq x y z
N MET A 1 -21.69 -4.23 -1.71
CA MET A 1 -20.62 -3.66 -0.88
C MET A 1 -20.61 -4.41 0.44
N SER A 2 -19.43 -4.83 0.88
CA SER A 2 -19.22 -5.51 2.15
C SER A 2 -19.14 -4.49 3.30
N THR A 3 -19.53 -4.90 4.50
CA THR A 3 -19.39 -4.11 5.72
C THR A 3 -18.25 -4.64 6.56
N PHE A 4 -17.67 -3.78 7.39
CA PHE A 4 -16.67 -4.18 8.38
C PHE A 4 -17.24 -5.23 9.34
N LYS A 5 -16.41 -6.19 9.75
CA LYS A 5 -16.87 -7.30 10.60
C LYS A 5 -16.89 -6.94 12.07
N THR A 6 -15.95 -6.10 12.49
CA THR A 6 -15.69 -5.85 13.91
C THR A 6 -15.95 -4.40 14.34
N LEU A 7 -16.25 -3.52 13.39
CA LEU A 7 -16.42 -2.08 13.63
C LEU A 7 -17.61 -1.49 12.85
N THR A 8 -18.11 -0.36 13.33
CA THR A 8 -19.11 0.47 12.64
C THR A 8 -18.54 1.88 12.52
N PRO A 9 -17.76 2.16 11.45
CA PRO A 9 -17.05 3.42 11.27
C PRO A 9 -17.91 4.68 11.44
N SER A 10 -19.17 4.65 11.01
CA SER A 10 -20.10 5.77 11.12
C SER A 10 -20.48 6.13 12.57
N SER A 11 -20.24 5.22 13.52
CA SER A 11 -20.47 5.46 14.96
C SER A 11 -19.22 5.99 15.69
N LEU A 12 -18.07 6.04 15.03
CA LEU A 12 -16.82 6.53 15.61
C LEU A 12 -16.76 8.06 15.58
N GLY A 13 -16.25 8.66 16.66
CA GLY A 13 -15.79 10.04 16.64
C GLY A 13 -14.52 10.18 15.79
N ARG A 14 -14.20 11.42 15.37
CA ARG A 14 -13.10 11.73 14.44
C ARG A 14 -11.77 11.09 14.86
N ASP A 15 -11.36 11.26 16.11
CA ASP A 15 -10.06 10.75 16.58
C ASP A 15 -10.00 9.22 16.59
N ALA A 16 -11.09 8.55 16.97
CA ALA A 16 -11.19 7.10 16.96
C ALA A 16 -11.18 6.56 15.53
N PHE A 17 -11.88 7.22 14.60
CA PHE A 17 -11.85 6.88 13.18
C PHE A 17 -10.43 6.99 12.62
N ILE A 18 -9.75 8.12 12.84
CA ILE A 18 -8.38 8.31 12.35
C ILE A 18 -7.45 7.26 12.95
N ALA A 19 -7.54 6.97 14.26
CA ALA A 19 -6.71 5.96 14.90
C ALA A 19 -6.88 4.56 14.28
N VAL A 20 -8.11 4.20 13.89
CA VAL A 20 -8.40 2.90 13.26
C VAL A 20 -7.90 2.83 11.81
N PHE A 21 -8.01 3.94 11.07
CA PHE A 21 -7.75 3.96 9.62
C PHE A 21 -6.41 4.62 9.22
N ALA A 22 -5.61 5.10 10.17
CA ALA A 22 -4.35 5.83 9.93
C ALA A 22 -3.35 5.02 9.10
N ASP A 23 -3.30 3.71 9.30
CA ASP A 23 -2.33 2.81 8.67
C ASP A 23 -2.89 2.12 7.40
N ILE A 24 -4.08 2.50 6.92
CA ILE A 24 -4.59 1.99 5.63
C ILE A 24 -3.69 2.42 4.48
N TYR A 25 -3.13 3.63 4.56
CA TYR A 25 -2.07 4.10 3.67
C TYR A 25 -0.81 4.30 4.52
N GLU A 26 0.29 3.66 4.11
CA GLU A 26 1.52 3.60 4.92
C GLU A 26 1.99 5.00 5.36
N HIS A 27 2.11 5.18 6.69
CA HIS A 27 2.48 6.44 7.34
C HIS A 27 1.76 7.70 6.81
N SER A 28 0.52 7.54 6.34
CA SER A 28 -0.23 8.57 5.63
C SER A 28 -1.63 8.77 6.22
N PRO A 29 -1.74 9.15 7.52
CA PRO A 29 -3.02 9.31 8.20
C PRO A 29 -3.89 10.42 7.62
N TRP A 30 -3.32 11.32 6.82
CA TRP A 30 -4.02 12.41 6.15
C TRP A 30 -5.13 11.89 5.22
N VAL A 31 -4.99 10.69 4.65
CA VAL A 31 -6.04 10.09 3.80
C VAL A 31 -7.27 9.76 4.64
N ALA A 32 -7.08 9.14 5.81
CA ALA A 32 -8.17 8.84 6.74
C ALA A 32 -8.82 10.10 7.31
N GLN A 33 -8.00 11.12 7.63
CA GLN A 33 -8.51 12.43 8.09
C GLN A 33 -9.45 13.06 7.06
N GLN A 34 -9.01 13.16 5.81
CA GLN A 34 -9.84 13.72 4.74
C GLN A 34 -11.05 12.84 4.42
N ALA A 35 -10.91 11.51 4.51
CA ALA A 35 -12.03 10.61 4.28
C ALA A 35 -13.13 10.83 5.31
N PHE A 36 -12.79 11.03 6.59
CA PHE A 36 -13.76 11.37 7.63
C PHE A 36 -14.40 12.74 7.36
N ASP A 37 -13.59 13.76 7.10
CA ASP A 37 -14.05 15.15 6.94
C ASP A 37 -14.96 15.34 5.71
N GLN A 38 -14.85 14.49 4.69
CA GLN A 38 -15.65 14.54 3.45
C GLN A 38 -16.82 13.56 3.40
N SER A 39 -16.99 12.70 4.40
CA SER A 39 -18.00 11.65 4.39
C SER A 39 -19.23 11.99 5.21
N THR A 40 -20.37 11.41 4.84
CA THR A 40 -21.62 11.55 5.59
C THR A 40 -22.21 10.19 5.93
N GLY A 41 -22.30 9.87 7.22
CA GLY A 41 -23.12 8.79 7.76
C GLY A 41 -22.73 7.38 7.30
N ALA A 42 -23.74 6.56 6.98
CA ALA A 42 -23.64 5.11 6.79
C ALA A 42 -22.78 4.65 5.59
N GLN A 43 -22.33 5.56 4.72
CA GLN A 43 -21.38 5.21 3.65
C GLN A 43 -20.01 4.81 4.20
N LEU A 44 -19.64 5.32 5.38
CA LEU A 44 -18.41 4.94 6.06
C LEU A 44 -18.38 3.46 6.46
N ASP A 45 -19.54 2.82 6.62
CA ASP A 45 -19.63 1.43 7.08
C ASP A 45 -19.41 0.40 5.95
N GLN A 46 -19.39 0.86 4.70
CA GLN A 46 -19.19 0.02 3.53
C GLN A 46 -17.73 0.08 3.09
N VAL A 47 -17.06 -1.07 3.10
CA VAL A 47 -15.62 -1.21 2.81
C VAL A 47 -15.29 -0.60 1.46
N GLU A 48 -16.02 -0.95 0.41
CA GLU A 48 -15.72 -0.45 -0.95
C GLU A 48 -16.10 1.03 -1.13
N ALA A 49 -17.08 1.54 -0.38
CA ALA A 49 -17.41 2.97 -0.42
C ALA A 49 -16.31 3.81 0.25
N LEU A 50 -15.84 3.37 1.43
CA LEU A 50 -14.72 4.02 2.11
C LEU A 50 -13.44 3.92 1.28
N HIS A 51 -13.17 2.76 0.69
CA HIS A 51 -12.04 2.55 -0.21
C HIS A 51 -12.09 3.49 -1.43
N ALA A 52 -13.24 3.58 -2.12
CA ALA A 52 -13.41 4.47 -3.26
C ALA A 52 -13.14 5.93 -2.88
N ARG A 53 -13.66 6.38 -1.73
CA ARG A 53 -13.42 7.72 -1.22
C ARG A 53 -11.94 7.99 -0.93
N MET A 54 -11.27 7.07 -0.24
CA MET A 54 -9.86 7.20 0.07
C MET A 54 -8.99 7.20 -1.20
N SER A 55 -9.37 6.39 -2.20
CA SER A 55 -8.71 6.36 -3.51
C SER A 55 -8.87 7.69 -4.25
N GLU A 56 -10.06 8.29 -4.26
CA GLU A 56 -10.30 9.62 -4.83
C GLU A 56 -9.45 10.70 -4.14
N ILE A 57 -9.35 10.64 -2.81
CA ILE A 57 -8.51 11.54 -2.01
C ILE A 57 -7.03 11.39 -2.39
N LEU A 58 -6.52 10.15 -2.50
CA LEU A 58 -5.15 9.89 -2.93
C LEU A 58 -4.89 10.45 -4.33
N LEU A 59 -5.76 10.14 -5.29
CA LEU A 59 -5.59 10.52 -6.69
C LEU A 59 -5.76 12.03 -6.91
N GLY A 60 -6.57 12.69 -6.09
CA GLY A 60 -6.74 14.15 -6.11
C GLY A 60 -5.70 14.94 -5.31
N ALA A 61 -4.83 14.26 -4.55
CA ALA A 61 -3.77 14.90 -3.80
C ALA A 61 -2.69 15.49 -4.73
N THR A 62 -1.88 16.41 -4.18
CA THR A 62 -0.75 16.96 -4.93
C THR A 62 0.27 15.86 -5.27
N HIS A 63 1.03 16.06 -6.34
CA HIS A 63 2.10 15.13 -6.72
C HIS A 63 3.10 14.89 -5.59
N GLU A 64 3.40 15.93 -4.80
CA GLU A 64 4.29 15.85 -3.64
C GLU A 64 3.74 14.94 -2.54
N GLN A 65 2.44 15.04 -2.24
CA GLN A 65 1.78 14.16 -1.26
C GLN A 65 1.72 12.70 -1.75
N GLN A 66 1.43 12.51 -3.04
CA GLN A 66 1.45 11.18 -3.68
C GLN A 66 2.83 10.56 -3.61
N LEU A 67 3.87 11.31 -3.99
CA LEU A 67 5.26 10.85 -3.95
C LEU A 67 5.73 10.57 -2.52
N ALA A 68 5.36 11.42 -1.54
CA ALA A 68 5.68 11.20 -0.13
C ALA A 68 5.05 9.90 0.39
N LEU A 69 3.81 9.63 0.02
CA LEU A 69 3.12 8.38 0.37
C LEU A 69 3.77 7.16 -0.29
N ILE A 70 4.12 7.24 -1.59
CA ILE A 70 4.85 6.15 -2.25
C ILE A 70 6.18 5.89 -1.52
N ASN A 71 6.94 6.93 -1.19
CA ASN A 71 8.21 6.81 -0.48
C ASN A 71 8.10 6.35 0.98
N ALA A 72 6.92 6.46 1.59
CA ALA A 72 6.67 5.94 2.92
C ALA A 72 6.60 4.40 2.95
N HIS A 73 6.39 3.75 1.80
CA HIS A 73 6.34 2.30 1.73
C HIS A 73 7.74 1.68 1.81
N PRO A 74 7.91 0.61 2.60
CA PRO A 74 9.17 -0.12 2.65
C PRO A 74 9.40 -0.92 1.37
N ASP A 75 10.67 -1.20 1.07
CA ASP A 75 11.04 -2.06 -0.06
C ASP A 75 10.53 -3.49 0.13
N LEU A 76 9.99 -4.07 -0.94
CA LEU A 76 9.68 -5.51 -0.98
C LEU A 76 10.97 -6.32 -0.88
N ALA A 77 10.96 -7.30 0.03
CA ALA A 77 12.15 -8.08 0.35
C ALA A 77 13.38 -7.22 0.71
N GLY A 78 13.16 -6.02 1.26
CA GLY A 78 14.23 -5.11 1.66
C GLY A 78 14.87 -5.48 3.00
N LYS A 79 15.87 -4.69 3.41
CA LYS A 79 16.54 -4.84 4.71
C LYS A 79 15.57 -4.81 5.89
N ALA A 80 14.56 -3.94 5.85
CA ALA A 80 13.53 -3.86 6.88
C ALA A 80 12.74 -5.18 7.04
N ALA A 81 12.48 -5.90 5.95
CA ALA A 81 11.83 -7.21 6.00
C ALA A 81 12.73 -8.26 6.66
N VAL A 82 14.04 -8.24 6.36
CA VAL A 82 15.02 -9.17 6.96
C VAL A 82 15.25 -8.87 8.44
N GLN A 83 15.25 -7.59 8.82
CA GLN A 83 15.49 -7.13 10.19
C GLN A 83 14.23 -7.19 11.07
N GLY A 84 13.07 -7.51 10.49
CA GLY A 84 11.79 -7.53 11.22
C GLY A 84 11.32 -6.14 11.65
N GLU A 85 11.69 -5.10 10.90
CA GLU A 85 11.39 -3.69 11.17
C GLU A 85 10.17 -3.17 10.38
N LEU A 86 9.45 -4.07 9.69
CA LEU A 86 8.22 -3.72 8.98
C LEU A 86 7.08 -3.41 9.95
N THR A 87 6.14 -2.56 9.53
CA THR A 87 4.85 -2.41 10.21
C THR A 87 4.09 -3.75 10.22
N GLN A 88 3.15 -3.91 11.15
CA GLN A 88 2.36 -5.15 11.22
C GLN A 88 1.62 -5.41 9.89
N ALA A 89 1.03 -4.37 9.30
CA ALA A 89 0.36 -4.46 8.00
C ALA A 89 1.32 -4.91 6.89
N SER A 90 2.51 -4.31 6.79
CA SER A 90 3.55 -4.71 5.81
C SER A 90 4.05 -6.13 6.04
N THR A 91 4.15 -6.56 7.30
CA THR A 91 4.53 -7.94 7.67
C THR A 91 3.49 -8.95 7.20
N ASP A 92 2.21 -8.70 7.50
CA ASP A 92 1.10 -9.58 7.13
C ASP A 92 0.95 -9.69 5.60
N GLU A 93 1.16 -8.59 4.89
CA GLU A 93 1.17 -8.54 3.43
C GLU A 93 2.29 -9.40 2.84
N GLN A 94 3.53 -9.24 3.30
CA GLN A 94 4.69 -9.93 2.74
C GLN A 94 4.77 -11.40 3.16
N ALA A 95 4.24 -11.77 4.33
CA ALA A 95 4.24 -13.15 4.82
C ALA A 95 3.55 -14.11 3.84
N GLY A 96 2.46 -13.67 3.21
CA GLY A 96 1.71 -14.47 2.23
C GLY A 96 2.39 -14.65 0.87
N ALA A 97 3.39 -13.83 0.56
CA ALA A 97 4.07 -13.80 -0.74
C ALA A 97 5.27 -14.76 -0.83
N GLY A 98 5.62 -15.43 0.28
CA GLY A 98 6.75 -16.35 0.35
C GLY A 98 8.11 -15.65 0.26
N ILE A 99 8.18 -14.35 0.58
CA ILE A 99 9.42 -13.57 0.57
C ILE A 99 10.42 -14.11 1.60
N HIS A 100 9.95 -14.60 2.75
CA HIS A 100 10.80 -15.25 3.76
C HIS A 100 11.45 -16.56 3.29
N HIS A 101 11.00 -17.11 2.16
CA HIS A 101 11.57 -18.33 1.55
C HIS A 101 12.49 -18.04 0.37
N CYS A 102 12.89 -16.78 0.15
CA CYS A 102 13.84 -16.45 -0.92
C CYS A 102 15.20 -17.11 -0.66
N THR A 103 15.81 -17.66 -1.70
CA THR A 103 17.23 -18.04 -1.64
C THR A 103 18.12 -16.79 -1.57
N PRO A 104 19.41 -16.91 -1.18
CA PRO A 104 20.33 -15.79 -1.21
C PRO A 104 20.42 -15.11 -2.60
N GLU A 105 20.35 -15.89 -3.67
CA GLU A 105 20.39 -15.39 -5.06
C GLU A 105 19.12 -14.61 -5.41
N GLU A 106 17.94 -15.09 -4.99
CA GLU A 106 16.68 -14.37 -5.16
C GLU A 106 16.67 -13.07 -4.37
N PHE A 107 17.18 -13.08 -3.15
CA PHE A 107 17.30 -11.88 -2.32
C PHE A 107 18.25 -10.85 -2.93
N GLN A 108 19.39 -11.31 -3.46
CA GLN A 108 20.31 -10.45 -4.21
C GLN A 108 19.59 -9.85 -5.43
N ARG A 109 18.82 -10.66 -6.17
CA ARG A 109 18.05 -10.17 -7.32
C ARG A 109 17.03 -9.11 -6.93
N PHE A 110 16.31 -9.29 -5.83
CA PHE A 110 15.41 -8.26 -5.28
C PHE A 110 16.16 -6.97 -4.92
N THR A 111 17.34 -7.09 -4.32
CA THR A 111 18.17 -5.93 -3.96
C THR A 111 18.58 -5.15 -5.20
N GLU A 112 19.13 -5.83 -6.21
CA GLU A 112 19.54 -5.21 -7.48
C GLU A 112 18.36 -4.53 -8.20
N LEU A 113 17.20 -5.20 -8.23
CA LEU A 113 16.00 -4.65 -8.88
C LEU A 113 15.44 -3.44 -8.12
N ASN A 114 15.42 -3.46 -6.79
CA ASN A 114 15.01 -2.30 -5.98
C ASN A 114 15.93 -1.10 -6.22
N GLU A 115 17.25 -1.31 -6.24
CA GLU A 115 18.23 -0.25 -6.50
C GLU A 115 18.07 0.33 -7.91
N ALA A 116 17.98 -0.52 -8.93
CA ALA A 116 17.78 -0.10 -10.32
C ALA A 116 16.45 0.65 -10.50
N TYR A 117 15.38 0.17 -9.86
CA TYR A 117 14.07 0.79 -9.92
C TYR A 117 14.09 2.19 -9.28
N LYS A 118 14.65 2.32 -8.08
CA LYS A 118 14.80 3.62 -7.40
C LYS A 118 15.67 4.59 -8.19
N ALA A 119 16.78 4.12 -8.77
CA ALA A 119 17.64 4.95 -9.60
C ALA A 119 16.92 5.49 -10.84
N ARG A 120 15.98 4.73 -11.40
CA ARG A 120 15.20 5.12 -12.59
C ARG A 120 14.03 6.04 -12.26
N PHE A 121 13.24 5.69 -11.24
CA PHE A 121 11.94 6.32 -10.98
C PHE A 121 11.95 7.27 -9.77
N GLY A 122 12.93 7.18 -8.88
CA GLY A 122 13.05 8.03 -7.70
C GLY A 122 12.15 7.65 -6.53
N PHE A 123 11.51 6.48 -6.57
CA PHE A 123 10.62 5.96 -5.52
C PHE A 123 10.68 4.42 -5.45
N PRO A 124 10.27 3.78 -4.34
CA PRO A 124 10.30 2.33 -4.19
C PRO A 124 9.31 1.60 -5.11
N PHE A 125 9.61 0.35 -5.46
CA PHE A 125 8.69 -0.49 -6.22
C PHE A 125 7.53 -0.94 -5.33
N ILE A 126 6.30 -0.61 -5.73
CA ILE A 126 5.09 -0.98 -5.01
C ILE A 126 4.31 -2.03 -5.78
N MET A 127 3.92 -3.11 -5.12
CA MET A 127 3.02 -4.11 -5.66
C MET A 127 2.18 -4.72 -4.53
N ALA A 128 0.89 -4.89 -4.77
CA ALA A 128 0.02 -5.61 -3.86
C ALA A 128 0.34 -7.11 -3.94
N VAL A 129 0.94 -7.65 -2.87
CA VAL A 129 1.51 -9.00 -2.88
C VAL A 129 0.57 -10.10 -2.37
N LYS A 130 -0.61 -9.76 -1.87
CA LYS A 130 -1.60 -10.74 -1.39
C LYS A 130 -2.06 -11.65 -2.53
N GLY A 131 -1.83 -12.96 -2.38
CA GLY A 131 -2.13 -13.96 -3.42
C GLY A 131 -1.10 -14.01 -4.57
N SER A 132 -0.01 -13.24 -4.46
CA SER A 132 1.15 -13.32 -5.32
C SER A 132 2.19 -14.28 -4.74
N ASP A 133 3.28 -14.48 -5.47
CA ASP A 133 4.46 -15.21 -5.02
C ASP A 133 5.73 -14.48 -5.47
N ARG A 134 6.87 -14.82 -4.87
CA ARG A 134 8.17 -14.20 -5.18
C ARG A 134 8.52 -14.18 -6.68
N HIS A 135 8.16 -15.22 -7.44
CA HIS A 135 8.45 -15.25 -8.88
C HIS A 135 7.60 -14.24 -9.65
N LYS A 136 6.31 -14.13 -9.30
CA LYS A 136 5.42 -13.11 -9.89
C LYS A 136 5.86 -11.70 -9.56
N ILE A 137 6.38 -11.47 -8.35
CA ILE A 137 6.91 -10.15 -7.97
C ILE A 137 8.15 -9.82 -8.80
N LEU A 138 9.10 -10.77 -8.92
CA LEU A 138 10.28 -10.59 -9.77
C LEU A 138 9.92 -10.34 -11.24
N ALA A 139 8.97 -11.10 -11.79
CA ALA A 139 8.48 -10.88 -13.16
C ALA A 139 7.83 -9.50 -13.33
N ALA A 140 7.08 -9.03 -12.32
CA ALA A 140 6.49 -7.70 -12.34
C ALA A 140 7.55 -6.59 -12.31
N PHE A 141 8.63 -6.75 -11.55
CA PHE A 141 9.78 -5.85 -11.60
C PHE A 141 10.37 -5.78 -13.01
N GLU A 142 10.67 -6.94 -13.60
CA GLU A 142 11.30 -7.03 -14.93
C GLU A 142 10.43 -6.46 -16.04
N GLN A 143 9.11 -6.54 -15.90
CA GLN A 143 8.19 -5.88 -16.84
C GLN A 143 8.15 -4.36 -16.62
N ARG A 144 7.98 -3.92 -15.37
CA ARG A 144 7.69 -2.52 -15.01
C ARG A 144 8.91 -1.62 -15.08
N ILE A 145 10.12 -2.17 -14.96
CA ILE A 145 11.37 -1.39 -15.12
C ILE A 145 11.47 -0.71 -16.50
N HIS A 146 10.72 -1.18 -17.48
CA HIS A 146 10.70 -0.63 -18.83
C HIS A 146 9.61 0.44 -19.06
N HIS A 147 8.73 0.69 -18.09
CA HIS A 147 7.71 1.73 -18.18
C HIS A 147 8.32 3.15 -18.29
N SER A 148 7.53 4.09 -18.81
CA SER A 148 7.84 5.51 -18.65
C SER A 148 7.58 5.93 -17.19
N PRO A 149 8.24 6.99 -16.68
CA PRO A 149 8.03 7.46 -15.32
C PRO A 149 6.57 7.77 -14.99
N GLU A 150 5.80 8.32 -15.94
CA GLU A 150 4.40 8.70 -15.74
C GLU A 150 3.50 7.46 -15.61
N VAL A 151 3.71 6.46 -16.47
CA VAL A 151 2.98 5.18 -16.42
C VAL A 151 3.29 4.46 -15.12
N GLU A 152 4.55 4.47 -14.69
CA GLU A 152 4.96 3.75 -13.49
C GLU A 152 4.47 4.43 -12.21
N PHE A 153 4.47 5.77 -12.17
CA PHE A 153 3.90 6.50 -11.05
C PHE A 153 2.40 6.21 -10.88
N ALA A 154 1.64 6.21 -11.98
CA ALA A 154 0.24 5.83 -11.97
C ALA A 154 0.03 4.36 -11.56
N CYS A 155 0.92 3.46 -11.99
CA CYS A 155 0.91 2.06 -11.60
C CYS A 155 1.15 1.90 -10.09
N ALA A 156 2.12 2.60 -9.51
CA ALA A 156 2.41 2.59 -8.08
C ALA A 156 1.19 3.03 -7.25
N LEU A 157 0.51 4.12 -7.63
CA LEU A 157 -0.71 4.57 -6.97
C LEU A 157 -1.85 3.54 -7.07
N ALA A 158 -1.99 2.86 -8.21
CA ALA A 158 -2.97 1.79 -8.38
C ALA A 158 -2.68 0.58 -7.47
N GLU A 159 -1.41 0.20 -7.32
CA GLU A 159 -0.99 -0.87 -6.42
C GLU A 159 -1.22 -0.50 -4.94
N ILE A 160 -0.92 0.75 -4.56
CA ILE A 160 -1.23 1.28 -3.21
C ILE A 160 -2.73 1.20 -2.93
N ASN A 161 -3.59 1.58 -3.88
CA ASN A 161 -5.03 1.46 -3.72
C ASN A 161 -5.48 0.01 -3.55
N LYS A 162 -4.84 -0.97 -4.21
CA LYS A 162 -5.13 -2.40 -3.99
C LYS A 162 -4.72 -2.84 -2.58
N ILE A 163 -3.55 -2.40 -2.10
CA ILE A 163 -3.06 -2.66 -0.74
C ILE A 163 -4.06 -2.11 0.29
N ALA A 164 -4.48 -0.84 0.13
CA ALA A 164 -5.46 -0.19 0.99
C ALA A 164 -6.78 -0.99 1.08
N LEU A 165 -7.28 -1.53 -0.04
CA LEU A 165 -8.47 -2.37 -0.03
C LEU A 165 -8.27 -3.65 0.79
N PHE A 166 -7.11 -4.31 0.66
CA PHE A 166 -6.81 -5.51 1.44
C PHE A 166 -6.72 -5.24 2.93
N ARG A 167 -6.15 -4.10 3.33
CA ARG A 167 -6.11 -3.64 4.73
C ARG A 167 -7.52 -3.38 5.26
N LEU A 168 -8.36 -2.66 4.51
CA LEU A 168 -9.75 -2.41 4.89
C LEU A 168 -10.57 -3.70 5.04
N GLN A 169 -10.39 -4.67 4.15
CA GLN A 169 -11.07 -5.97 4.21
C GLN A 169 -10.64 -6.85 5.40
N ALA A 170 -9.49 -6.54 6.02
CA ALA A 170 -8.99 -7.26 7.19
C ALA A 170 -9.58 -6.75 8.52
N LEU A 171 -10.29 -5.60 8.50
CA LEU A 171 -10.95 -4.99 9.67
C LEU A 171 -12.43 -5.47 9.81
#